data_AF-A0A0D0CMI4-F1
#
_entry.id   AF-A0A0D0CMI4-F1
#
_cell.length_a   1.000
_cell.length_b   1.000
_cell.length_c   1.000
_cell.angle_alpha   90.00
_cell.angle_beta   90.00
_cell.angle_gamma   90.00
#
_symmetry.space_group_name_H-M   'P 1'
#
loop_
_entity.id
_entity.type
_entity.pdbx_description
1 polymer ?
#
loop_
_entity_poly.entity_id
_entity_poly.type
_entity_poly.pdbx_seq_one_letter_code
_entity_poly.pdbx_strand_id
1 'polypeptide(L)'
;MGAAHLQKDWTSLVYAFFNLIPTICGIDGRCVHEFACSVCGCKVKVHQYLDTKDARSTGNMRKHVKLCWGTEVLDAADNAKDASEVRTNIVGSIQQTGSIVAAFERKGKGKITYGHRQHTRTETQ
;
A
#
# COMPACT_ATOMS: atom_id res chain seq x y z
N MET A 1 -23.21 9.31 4.12
CA MET A 1 -21.97 10.11 4.26
C MET A 1 -21.09 9.80 3.06
N GLY A 2 -20.80 10.80 2.23
CA GLY A 2 -20.12 10.59 0.94
C GLY A 2 -18.62 10.31 1.09
N ALA A 3 -18.10 9.41 0.25
CA ALA A 3 -16.71 8.94 0.24
C ALA A 3 -15.63 10.05 0.15
N ALA A 4 -16.01 11.27 -0.24
CA ALA A 4 -15.09 12.41 -0.37
C ALA A 4 -14.57 12.95 0.98
N HIS A 5 -15.28 12.74 2.10
CA HIS A 5 -14.84 13.30 3.39
C HIS A 5 -13.79 12.44 4.11
N LEU A 6 -13.81 11.11 3.89
CA LEU A 6 -12.94 10.14 4.55
C LEU A 6 -11.45 10.30 4.22
N GLN A 7 -11.14 10.78 3.02
CA GLN A 7 -9.75 10.94 2.56
C GLN A 7 -8.98 12.02 3.34
N LYS A 8 -9.66 12.99 3.96
CA LYS A 8 -8.99 14.07 4.71
C LYS A 8 -8.28 13.55 5.96
N ASP A 9 -8.81 12.49 6.57
CA ASP A 9 -8.27 11.92 7.81
C ASP A 9 -7.18 10.88 7.57
N TRP A 10 -6.94 10.52 6.31
CA TRP A 10 -5.99 9.50 5.86
C TRP A 10 -4.64 10.10 5.53
N THR A 11 -3.89 10.42 6.58
CA THR A 11 -2.56 11.03 6.45
C THR A 11 -1.46 10.04 6.07
N SER A 12 -1.73 8.73 6.16
CA SER A 12 -0.74 7.70 5.86
C SER A 12 -0.62 7.44 4.36
N LEU A 13 0.61 7.48 3.85
CA LEU A 13 0.91 7.25 2.43
C LEU A 13 0.57 5.82 1.97
N VAL A 14 0.39 4.88 2.89
CA VAL A 14 0.04 3.48 2.59
C VAL A 14 -1.32 3.34 1.90
N TYR A 15 -2.25 4.29 2.07
CA TYR A 15 -3.53 4.27 1.37
C TYR A 15 -3.37 4.41 -0.15
N ALA A 16 -2.21 4.88 -0.66
CA ALA A 16 -1.91 4.97 -2.09
C ALA A 16 -1.89 3.63 -2.82
N PHE A 17 -1.63 2.52 -2.10
CA PHE A 17 -1.57 1.16 -2.64
C PHE A 17 -2.93 0.47 -2.75
N PHE A 18 -4.00 1.18 -2.40
CA PHE A 18 -5.36 0.66 -2.36
C PHE A 18 -6.30 1.58 -3.14
N ASN A 19 -7.46 1.04 -3.50
CA ASN A 19 -8.54 1.81 -4.10
C ASN A 19 -8.99 2.93 -3.14
N LEU A 20 -9.18 4.14 -3.69
CA LEU A 20 -9.50 5.37 -2.93
C LEU A 20 -10.82 5.30 -2.20
N ILE A 21 -11.78 4.60 -2.79
CA ILE A 21 -13.13 4.48 -2.28
C ILE A 21 -13.18 3.13 -1.59
N PRO A 22 -13.09 3.08 -0.25
CA PRO A 22 -13.21 1.85 0.48
C PRO A 22 -14.68 1.42 0.40
N THR A 23 -14.92 0.12 0.40
CA THR A 23 -16.28 -0.36 0.57
C THR A 23 -16.61 -0.30 2.06
N ILE A 24 -17.71 0.37 2.41
CA ILE A 24 -18.22 0.36 3.78
C ILE A 24 -19.16 -0.83 3.89
N CYS A 25 -18.81 -1.81 4.70
CA CYS A 25 -19.63 -3.01 4.89
C CYS A 25 -19.74 -3.41 6.37
N GLY A 26 -20.73 -4.25 6.66
CA GLY A 26 -20.93 -4.84 7.98
C GLY A 26 -20.36 -6.26 8.00
N ILE A 27 -19.38 -6.52 8.85
CA ILE A 27 -18.87 -7.88 9.12
C ILE A 27 -19.22 -8.21 10.57
N ASP A 28 -20.02 -9.27 10.77
CA ASP A 28 -20.47 -9.71 12.10
C ASP A 28 -21.10 -8.59 12.94
N GLY A 29 -21.90 -7.74 12.29
CA GLY A 29 -22.55 -6.59 12.94
C GLY A 29 -21.65 -5.38 13.21
N ARG A 30 -20.38 -5.43 12.78
CA ARG A 30 -19.41 -4.33 12.94
C ARG A 30 -19.19 -3.60 11.63
N CYS A 31 -19.10 -2.27 11.69
CA CYS A 31 -18.85 -1.44 10.53
C CYS A 31 -17.36 -1.43 10.19
N VAL A 32 -17.02 -1.81 8.96
CA VAL A 32 -15.63 -1.86 8.48
C VAL A 32 -15.45 -1.04 7.21
N HIS A 33 -14.26 -0.45 7.08
CA HIS A 33 -13.74 -0.02 5.79
C HIS A 33 -12.96 -1.17 5.16
N GLU A 34 -13.40 -1.60 3.99
CA GLU A 34 -12.74 -2.60 3.17
C GLU A 34 -11.89 -1.91 2.09
N PHE A 35 -10.59 -2.14 2.14
CA PHE A 35 -9.59 -1.61 1.20
C PHE A 35 -9.13 -2.72 0.25
N ALA A 36 -9.46 -2.58 -1.03
CA ALA A 36 -8.96 -3.48 -2.08
C ALA A 36 -7.57 -3.04 -2.55
N CYS A 37 -6.63 -3.98 -2.62
CA CYS A 37 -5.30 -3.73 -3.18
C CYS A 37 -5.41 -3.31 -4.64
N SER A 38 -4.61 -2.32 -5.06
CA SER A 38 -4.64 -1.81 -6.44
C SER A 38 -3.74 -2.57 -7.40
N VAL A 39 -2.88 -3.49 -6.93
CA VAL A 39 -2.00 -4.23 -7.86
C VAL A 39 -2.82 -5.19 -8.72
N CYS A 40 -2.48 -5.25 -10.01
CA CYS A 40 -3.13 -6.17 -10.94
C CYS A 40 -2.99 -7.62 -10.46
N GLY A 41 -4.11 -8.34 -10.39
CA GLY A 41 -4.15 -9.76 -10.00
C GLY A 41 -4.24 -10.04 -8.50
N CYS A 42 -4.04 -9.05 -7.62
CA CYS A 42 -4.24 -9.25 -6.19
C CYS A 42 -5.72 -9.16 -5.82
N LYS A 43 -6.23 -10.18 -5.11
CA LYS A 43 -7.61 -10.25 -4.63
C LYS A 43 -7.76 -9.94 -3.14
N VAL A 44 -6.65 -9.57 -2.49
CA VAL A 44 -6.66 -9.30 -1.05
C VAL A 44 -7.42 -8.02 -0.77
N LYS A 45 -8.28 -8.11 0.24
CA LYS A 45 -8.99 -6.97 0.82
C LYS A 45 -8.59 -6.86 2.28
N VAL A 46 -8.26 -5.64 2.70
CA VAL A 46 -7.85 -5.36 4.07
C VAL A 46 -9.00 -4.66 4.79
N HIS A 47 -9.41 -5.17 5.94
CA HIS A 47 -10.49 -4.61 6.74
C HIS A 47 -9.94 -3.72 7.86
N GLN A 48 -10.52 -2.54 8.00
CA GLN A 48 -10.30 -1.61 9.12
C GLN A 48 -11.60 -1.44 9.87
N TYR A 49 -11.64 -1.91 11.11
CA TYR A 49 -12.81 -1.88 11.98
C TYR A 49 -13.00 -0.50 12.59
N LEU A 50 -14.14 0.13 12.35
CA LEU A 50 -14.44 1.50 12.79
C LEU A 50 -14.87 1.58 14.26
N ASP A 51 -15.28 0.47 14.85
CA ASP A 51 -15.71 0.36 16.24
C ASP A 51 -14.55 0.27 17.24
N THR A 52 -13.30 0.23 16.77
CA THR A 52 -12.12 0.02 17.61
C THR A 52 -11.30 1.30 17.80
N LYS A 53 -10.55 1.39 18.90
CA LYS A 53 -9.59 2.50 19.12
C LYS A 53 -8.50 2.55 18.04
N ASP A 54 -8.23 1.41 17.43
CA ASP A 54 -7.28 1.24 16.34
C ASP A 54 -7.89 1.48 14.96
N ALA A 55 -9.07 2.09 14.86
CA ALA A 55 -9.76 2.40 13.59
C ALA A 55 -8.93 3.27 12.63
N ARG A 56 -7.81 3.85 13.08
CA ARG A 56 -6.86 4.62 12.26
C ARG A 56 -5.54 3.89 12.00
N SER A 57 -5.33 2.72 12.61
CA SER A 57 -4.12 1.94 12.43
C SER A 57 -4.03 1.40 11.01
N THR A 58 -2.83 1.47 10.43
CA THR A 58 -2.54 0.98 9.08
C THR A 58 -1.59 -0.22 9.07
N GLY A 59 -1.37 -0.85 10.23
CA GLY A 59 -0.41 -1.95 10.38
C GLY A 59 -0.73 -3.15 9.48
N ASN A 60 -2.01 -3.52 9.36
CA ASN A 60 -2.47 -4.58 8.46
C ASN A 60 -2.23 -4.22 6.98
N MET A 61 -2.48 -2.97 6.59
CA MET A 61 -2.24 -2.44 5.25
C MET A 61 -0.75 -2.47 4.92
N ARG A 62 0.11 -1.98 5.83
CA ARG A 62 1.58 -1.99 5.65
C ARG A 62 2.12 -3.41 5.52
N LYS A 63 1.63 -4.35 6.34
CA LYS A 63 1.98 -5.78 6.22
C LYS A 63 1.62 -6.33 4.83
N HIS A 64 0.41 -6.05 4.36
CA HIS A 64 -0.01 -6.47 3.02
C HIS A 64 0.86 -5.84 1.93
N VAL A 65 1.07 -4.51 1.97
CA VAL A 65 1.87 -3.80 0.97
C VAL A 65 3.29 -4.34 0.92
N LYS A 66 3.92 -4.61 2.08
CA LYS A 66 5.26 -5.19 2.14
C LYS A 66 5.36 -6.53 1.41
N LEU A 67 4.34 -7.38 1.55
CA LEU A 67 4.27 -8.70 0.90
C LEU A 67 3.91 -8.60 -0.59
N CYS A 68 3.02 -7.67 -0.94
CA CYS A 68 2.40 -7.61 -2.26
C CYS A 68 3.17 -6.73 -3.25
N TRP A 69 3.75 -5.62 -2.77
CA TRP A 69 4.49 -4.65 -3.57
C TRP A 69 6.00 -4.70 -3.31
N GLY A 70 6.42 -5.38 -2.24
CA GLY A 70 7.82 -5.45 -1.83
C GLY A 70 8.18 -4.39 -0.78
N THR A 71 9.24 -4.70 -0.02
CA THR A 71 9.69 -3.83 1.08
C THR A 71 10.26 -2.52 0.54
N GLU A 72 11.00 -2.58 -0.56
CA GLU A 72 11.60 -1.41 -1.23
C GLU A 72 10.55 -0.42 -1.74
N VAL A 73 9.43 -0.91 -2.28
CA VAL A 73 8.33 -0.05 -2.74
C VAL A 73 7.62 0.62 -1.55
N LEU A 74 7.44 -0.10 -0.45
CA LEU A 74 6.87 0.47 0.78
C LEU A 74 7.78 1.54 1.39
N ASP A 75 9.10 1.32 1.41
CA ASP A 75 10.09 2.29 1.88
C ASP A 75 10.13 3.55 0.99
N ALA A 76 10.10 3.36 -0.33
CA ALA A 76 10.05 4.46 -1.29
C ALA A 76 8.80 5.33 -1.10
N ALA A 77 7.68 4.72 -0.71
CA ALA A 77 6.46 5.44 -0.40
C ALA A 77 6.49 6.14 0.96
N ASP A 78 7.15 5.57 1.98
CA ASP A 78 7.33 6.24 3.28
C ASP A 78 8.20 7.51 3.14
N ASN A 79 9.14 7.49 2.19
CA ASN A 79 9.99 8.63 1.81
C ASN A 79 9.40 9.52 0.71
N ALA A 80 8.10 9.44 0.41
CA ALA A 80 7.45 10.33 -0.55
C ALA A 80 6.87 11.57 0.14
N LYS A 81 6.68 12.66 -0.62
CA LYS A 81 6.16 13.91 -0.08
C LYS A 81 4.68 13.80 0.30
N ASP A 82 3.90 13.12 -0.53
CA ASP A 82 2.46 13.02 -0.36
C ASP A 82 1.87 11.79 -1.09
N ALA A 83 0.60 11.47 -0.79
CA ALA A 83 -0.06 10.28 -1.31
C ALA A 83 -0.28 10.35 -2.83
N SER A 84 -0.35 11.56 -3.42
CA SER A 84 -0.49 11.73 -4.87
C SER A 84 0.80 11.33 -5.59
N GLU A 85 1.95 11.70 -5.03
CA GLU A 85 3.26 11.28 -5.52
C GLU A 85 3.38 9.75 -5.53
N VAL A 86 3.02 9.07 -4.42
CA VAL A 86 3.07 7.60 -4.35
C VAL A 86 2.14 6.96 -5.39
N ARG A 87 0.92 7.47 -5.54
CA ARG A 87 -0.06 6.96 -6.50
C ARG A 87 0.43 7.04 -7.94
N THR A 88 0.95 8.21 -8.31
CA THR A 88 1.27 8.49 -9.72
C THR A 88 2.63 7.92 -10.10
N ASN A 89 3.65 8.18 -9.28
CA ASN A 89 5.04 7.90 -9.66
C ASN A 89 5.51 6.52 -9.24
N ILE A 90 4.97 5.96 -8.15
CA ILE A 90 5.38 4.64 -7.68
C ILE A 90 4.35 3.60 -8.17
N VAL A 91 3.13 3.69 -7.67
CA VAL A 91 2.06 2.71 -7.93
C VAL A 91 1.65 2.71 -9.40
N GLY A 92 1.47 3.88 -10.01
CA GLY A 92 1.11 4.02 -11.43
C GLY A 92 2.19 3.48 -12.37
N SER A 93 3.46 3.78 -12.08
CA SER A 93 4.60 3.31 -12.88
C SER A 93 4.73 1.79 -12.86
N ILE A 94 4.63 1.17 -11.67
CA ILE A 94 4.71 -0.29 -11.52
C ILE A 94 3.54 -0.96 -12.25
N GLN A 95 2.33 -0.43 -12.13
CA GLN A 95 1.16 -1.01 -12.82
C GLN A 95 1.24 -0.89 -14.35
N GLN A 96 1.76 0.22 -14.87
CA GLN A 96 1.88 0.43 -16.33
C GLN A 96 2.98 -0.42 -16.96
N THR A 97 4.11 -0.55 -16.28
CA THR A 97 5.32 -1.15 -16.85
C THR A 97 5.55 -2.59 -16.40
N GLY A 98 4.87 -3.03 -15.34
CA GLY A 98 5.16 -4.29 -14.64
C GLY A 98 6.55 -4.35 -14.02
N SER A 99 7.34 -3.26 -14.09
CA SER A 99 8.74 -3.23 -13.72
C SER A 99 8.96 -2.30 -12.53
N ILE A 100 9.52 -2.88 -11.46
CA ILE A 100 9.94 -2.14 -10.28
C ILE A 100 11.07 -1.16 -10.64
N VAL A 101 11.99 -1.56 -11.54
CA VAL A 101 13.10 -0.72 -12.05
C VAL A 101 12.57 0.60 -12.62
N ALA A 102 11.55 0.52 -13.48
CA ALA A 102 10.99 1.68 -14.17
C ALA A 102 10.34 2.69 -13.21
N ALA A 103 9.85 2.24 -12.05
CA ALA A 103 9.31 3.13 -11.02
C ALA A 103 10.41 3.89 -10.29
N PHE A 104 11.55 3.25 -10.04
CA PHE A 104 12.70 3.89 -9.38
C PHE A 104 13.48 4.83 -10.31
N GLU A 105 13.59 4.52 -11.61
CA GLU A 105 14.22 5.42 -12.59
C GLU A 105 13.49 6.78 -12.72
N ARG A 106 12.16 6.80 -12.50
CA ARG A 106 11.38 8.05 -12.49
C ARG A 106 11.61 8.90 -11.23
N LYS A 107 11.96 8.31 -10.08
CA LYS A 107 12.13 9.03 -8.81
C LYS A 107 13.50 9.72 -8.68
N GLY A 108 14.49 9.32 -9.48
CA GLY A 108 15.79 10.00 -9.50
C GLY A 108 16.79 9.37 -10.44
N LYS A 109 17.55 10.21 -11.14
CA LYS A 109 18.61 9.87 -12.10
C LYS A 109 19.90 9.35 -11.40
N GLY A 110 19.75 8.63 -10.29
CA GLY A 110 20.82 8.06 -9.48
C GLY A 110 20.89 6.56 -9.70
N LYS A 111 22.12 6.01 -9.74
CA LYS A 111 22.40 4.59 -9.92
C LYS A 111 21.61 3.75 -8.90
N ILE A 112 20.60 3.03 -9.38
CA ILE A 112 19.81 2.08 -8.57
C ILE A 112 20.76 0.97 -8.13
N THR A 113 21.12 0.96 -6.85
CA THR A 113 21.95 -0.09 -6.28
C THR A 113 21.02 -1.16 -5.72
N TYR A 114 20.81 -2.22 -6.50
CA TYR A 114 20.09 -3.40 -6.02
C TYR A 114 20.91 -4.08 -4.92
N GLY A 115 20.42 -3.99 -3.68
CA GLY A 115 20.97 -4.77 -2.57
C GLY A 115 20.54 -6.23 -2.73
N HIS A 116 21.41 -7.08 -3.27
CA HIS A 116 21.19 -8.52 -3.30
C HIS A 116 21.30 -9.09 -1.88
N ARG A 117 20.17 -9.16 -1.16
CA ARG A 117 20.08 -9.94 0.08
C ARG A 117 19.76 -11.38 -0.29
N GLN A 118 20.73 -12.28 -0.13
CA GLN A 118 20.45 -13.72 -0.13
C GLN A 118 19.41 -14.02 0.94
N HIS A 119 18.27 -14.59 0.53
CA HIS A 119 17.35 -15.23 1.46
C HIS A 119 17.99 -16.53 1.95
N THR A 120 18.75 -16.48 3.05
CA THR A 120 19.01 -17.66 3.86
C THR A 120 17.73 -17.98 4.64
N ARG A 121 16.83 -18.74 4.00
CA ARG A 121 15.78 -19.46 4.71
C ARG A 121 16.45 -20.67 5.36
N THR A 122 16.83 -20.55 6.63
CA THR A 122 17.07 -21.72 7.46
C THR A 122 15.70 -22.21 7.92
N GLU A 123 15.20 -23.27 7.30
CA GLU A 123 14.13 -24.07 7.88
C GLU A 123 14.74 -24.82 9.08
N THR A 124 14.39 -24.41 10.28
CA THR A 124 14.68 -25.19 11.49
C THR A 124 13.49 -26.11 11.74
N GLN A 125 13.77 -27.39 11.50
CA GLN A 125 13.16 -28.67 11.91
C GLN A 125 11.73 -28.70 12.45
#